data_AF-A0A6G0X4R0-F1
#
_entry.id   AF-A0A6G0X4R0-F1
#
_cell.length_a   1.000
_cell.length_b   1.000
_cell.length_c   1.000
_cell.angle_alpha   90.00
_cell.angle_beta   90.00
_cell.angle_gamma   90.00
#
_symmetry.space_group_name_H-M   'P 1'
#
loop_
_entity.id
_entity.type
_entity.pdbx_description
1 polymer ?
#
loop_
_entity_poly.entity_id
_entity_poly.type
_entity_poly.pdbx_seq_one_letter_code
_entity_poly.pdbx_strand_id
1 'polypeptide(L)'
;MNADSERTSLEDAGKVLQTTIDKYQVMVKLAKLYVHYRDVNVIEMRLQEAACFVSLACIKRLLGEGTPTHPPGKQQAYFAEVEHHLNYAKAAYSDLTSHHPVECKRGLANILKELGALRFFQEKYDEAESLWSEACLNYEQVGDGPAVADMRKRMDKVQLVHDIAAYKKTLLERTGDNHERDALWKAFLKFDRDNSGEMDASEFAALSLELGTALTPDEIKEAFTQLDSSADNKISFGEFWSWWCTDEIQAFANKPRKAR
;
A
#
# COMPACT_ATOMS: atom_id res chain seq x y z
N MET A 1 15.07 9.28 -8.33
CA MET A 1 14.33 9.08 -9.60
C MET A 1 12.99 9.80 -9.46
N ASN A 2 12.48 10.43 -10.51
CA ASN A 2 11.23 11.22 -10.45
C ASN A 2 10.01 10.28 -10.57
N ALA A 3 8.95 10.51 -9.79
CA ALA A 3 7.73 9.71 -9.78
C ALA A 3 7.08 9.57 -11.17
N ASP A 4 7.19 10.61 -12.01
CA ASP A 4 6.72 10.57 -13.40
C ASP A 4 7.49 9.54 -14.25
N SER A 5 8.80 9.39 -14.02
CA SER A 5 9.63 8.43 -14.74
C SER A 5 9.26 6.99 -14.39
N GLU A 6 8.93 6.73 -13.12
CA GLU A 6 8.50 5.41 -12.65
C GLU A 6 7.12 5.05 -13.21
N ARG A 7 6.20 6.03 -13.23
CA ARG A 7 4.87 5.86 -13.83
C ARG A 7 4.97 5.50 -15.32
N THR A 8 5.78 6.22 -16.09
CA THR A 8 5.99 5.90 -17.52
C THR A 8 6.56 4.51 -17.70
N SER A 9 7.55 4.12 -16.88
CA SER A 9 8.13 2.77 -16.94
C SER A 9 7.10 1.67 -16.68
N LEU A 10 6.19 1.88 -15.73
CA LEU A 10 5.11 0.94 -15.44
C LEU A 10 4.10 0.84 -16.61
N GLU A 11 3.73 1.98 -17.20
CA GLU A 11 2.83 2.00 -18.36
C GLU A 11 3.42 1.26 -19.57
N ASP A 12 4.73 1.42 -19.81
CA ASP A 12 5.41 0.71 -20.89
C ASP A 12 5.53 -0.79 -20.62
N ALA A 13 5.85 -1.19 -19.39
CA ALA A 13 5.80 -2.60 -18.99
C ALA A 13 4.39 -3.20 -19.17
N GLY A 14 3.34 -2.44 -18.85
CA GLY A 14 1.96 -2.84 -19.10
C GLY A 14 1.65 -3.10 -20.58
N LYS A 15 2.13 -2.24 -21.49
CA LYS A 15 1.98 -2.44 -22.94
C LYS A 15 2.69 -3.71 -23.43
N VAL A 16 3.88 -3.98 -22.90
CA VAL A 16 4.65 -5.19 -23.23
C VAL A 16 3.90 -6.44 -22.78
N LEU A 17 3.34 -6.45 -21.57
CA LEU A 17 2.52 -7.56 -21.07
C LEU A 17 1.27 -7.76 -21.93
N GLN A 18 0.57 -6.68 -22.31
CA GLN A 18 -0.60 -6.78 -23.19
C GLN A 18 -0.24 -7.40 -24.55
N THR A 19 0.85 -6.95 -25.16
CA THR A 19 1.34 -7.51 -26.43
C THR A 19 1.70 -9.00 -26.28
N THR A 20 2.21 -9.39 -25.12
CA THR A 20 2.58 -10.78 -24.82
C THR A 20 1.34 -11.66 -24.64
N ILE A 21 0.31 -11.17 -23.96
CA ILE A 21 -1.00 -11.82 -23.86
C ILE A 21 -1.59 -12.06 -25.25
N ASP A 22 -1.61 -11.04 -26.10
CA ASP A 22 -2.15 -11.14 -27.45
C ASP A 22 -1.40 -12.21 -28.28
N LYS A 23 -0.08 -12.31 -28.12
CA LYS A 23 0.73 -13.37 -28.74
C LYS A 23 0.33 -14.77 -28.26
N TYR A 24 0.17 -14.97 -26.95
CA TYR A 24 -0.26 -16.28 -26.43
C TYR A 24 -1.64 -16.66 -26.94
N GLN A 25 -2.58 -15.72 -26.99
CA GLN A 25 -3.92 -15.95 -27.54
C GLN A 25 -3.88 -16.35 -29.02
N VAL A 26 -3.03 -15.70 -29.82
CA VAL A 26 -2.83 -16.06 -31.23
C VAL A 26 -2.22 -17.45 -31.35
N MET A 27 -1.18 -17.77 -30.56
CA MET A 27 -0.54 -19.09 -30.57
C MET A 27 -1.53 -20.21 -30.21
N VAL A 28 -2.39 -20.00 -29.21
CA VAL A 28 -3.44 -20.94 -28.84
C VAL A 28 -4.46 -21.14 -29.97
N LYS A 29 -4.85 -20.06 -30.67
CA LYS A 29 -5.75 -20.15 -31.84
C LYS A 29 -5.08 -20.91 -33.00
N LEU A 30 -3.81 -20.62 -33.29
CA LEU A 30 -3.06 -21.27 -34.36
C LEU A 30 -2.90 -22.77 -34.09
N ALA A 31 -2.55 -23.15 -32.86
CA ALA A 31 -2.42 -24.54 -32.43
C ALA A 31 -3.70 -25.36 -32.62
N LYS A 32 -4.87 -24.72 -32.48
CA LYS A 32 -6.18 -25.36 -32.68
C LYS A 32 -6.57 -25.51 -34.16
N LEU A 33 -6.13 -24.60 -35.02
CA LEU A 33 -6.63 -24.48 -36.40
C LEU A 33 -5.66 -25.03 -37.46
N TYR A 34 -4.34 -25.03 -37.19
CA TYR A 34 -3.33 -25.31 -38.20
C TYR A 34 -2.40 -26.46 -37.79
N VAL A 35 -2.26 -27.44 -38.68
CA VAL A 35 -1.44 -28.65 -38.45
C VAL A 35 0.03 -28.32 -38.19
N HIS A 36 0.57 -27.23 -38.77
CA HIS A 36 1.95 -26.78 -38.55
C HIS A 36 2.24 -26.31 -37.11
N TYR A 37 1.20 -26.07 -36.30
CA TYR A 37 1.32 -25.62 -34.91
C TYR A 37 0.91 -26.70 -33.91
N ARG A 38 0.84 -27.97 -34.33
CA ARG A 38 0.36 -29.08 -33.50
C ARG A 38 1.25 -29.37 -32.28
N ASP A 39 2.54 -29.03 -32.36
CA ASP A 39 3.51 -29.23 -31.28
C ASP A 39 3.45 -28.11 -30.21
N VAL A 40 2.65 -27.06 -30.43
CA VAL A 40 2.47 -25.99 -29.44
C VAL A 40 1.74 -26.53 -28.22
N ASN A 41 2.37 -26.41 -27.04
CA ASN A 41 1.76 -26.79 -25.78
C ASN A 41 0.70 -25.77 -25.34
N VAL A 42 -0.56 -26.01 -25.72
CA VAL A 42 -1.69 -25.11 -25.42
C VAL A 42 -1.88 -24.89 -23.92
N ILE A 43 -1.62 -25.91 -23.08
CA ILE A 43 -1.77 -25.79 -21.63
C ILE A 43 -0.74 -24.80 -21.07
N GLU A 44 0.52 -24.96 -21.45
CA GLU A 44 1.60 -24.06 -21.03
C GLU A 44 1.39 -22.63 -21.52
N MET A 45 0.95 -22.45 -22.77
CA MET A 45 0.62 -21.11 -23.30
C MET A 45 -0.51 -20.45 -22.49
N ARG A 46 -1.55 -21.20 -22.09
CA ARG A 46 -2.63 -20.65 -21.25
C ARG A 46 -2.17 -20.33 -19.83
N LEU A 47 -1.24 -21.11 -19.26
CA LEU A 47 -0.64 -20.81 -17.95
C LEU A 47 0.19 -19.53 -18.01
N GLN A 48 1.01 -19.37 -19.06
CA GLN A 48 1.81 -18.16 -19.27
C GLN A 48 0.92 -16.93 -19.53
N GLU A 49 -0.16 -17.09 -20.31
CA GLU A 49 -1.17 -16.05 -20.50
C GLU A 49 -1.80 -15.62 -19.16
N ALA A 50 -2.24 -16.56 -18.34
CA ALA A 50 -2.83 -16.28 -17.03
C ALA A 50 -1.83 -15.56 -16.10
N ALA A 51 -0.55 -15.97 -16.11
CA ALA A 51 0.50 -15.30 -15.35
C ALA A 51 0.72 -13.85 -15.83
N CYS A 52 0.70 -13.60 -17.14
CA CYS A 52 0.78 -12.24 -17.69
C CYS A 52 -0.40 -11.37 -17.25
N PHE A 53 -1.62 -11.90 -17.19
CA PHE A 53 -2.78 -11.18 -16.66
C PHE A 53 -2.62 -10.79 -15.19
N VAL A 54 -2.07 -11.68 -14.35
CA VAL A 54 -1.78 -11.36 -12.94
C VAL A 54 -0.75 -10.23 -12.82
N SER A 55 0.34 -10.30 -13.60
CA SER A 55 1.36 -9.24 -13.62
C SER A 55 0.81 -7.91 -14.13
N LEU A 56 -0.04 -7.94 -15.16
CA LEU A 56 -0.69 -6.75 -15.69
C LEU A 56 -1.64 -6.13 -14.66
N ALA A 57 -2.40 -6.96 -13.94
CA ALA A 57 -3.25 -6.51 -12.85
C ALA A 57 -2.44 -5.86 -11.72
N CYS A 58 -1.28 -6.41 -11.35
CA CYS A 58 -0.39 -5.78 -10.37
C CYS A 58 0.05 -4.37 -10.81
N ILE A 59 0.49 -4.21 -12.06
CA ILE A 59 0.87 -2.88 -12.61
C ILE A 59 -0.32 -1.92 -12.59
N LYS A 60 -1.49 -2.37 -13.04
CA LYS A 60 -2.70 -1.54 -13.07
C LYS A 60 -3.15 -1.12 -11.68
N ARG A 61 -3.01 -2.00 -10.68
CA ARG A 61 -3.23 -1.67 -9.27
C ARG A 61 -2.28 -0.57 -8.82
N LEU A 62 -0.97 -0.71 -9.03
CA LEU A 62 0.02 0.31 -8.66
C LEU A 62 -0.24 1.66 -9.35
N LEU A 63 -0.63 1.65 -10.63
CA LEU A 63 -1.02 2.87 -11.35
C LEU A 63 -2.28 3.51 -10.76
N GLY A 64 -3.25 2.71 -10.30
CA GLY A 64 -4.45 3.17 -9.61
C GLY A 64 -4.15 3.75 -8.22
N GLU A 65 -3.28 3.10 -7.44
CA GLU A 65 -2.81 3.57 -6.13
C GLU A 65 -2.09 4.91 -6.24
N GLY A 66 -1.25 5.08 -7.27
CA GLY A 66 -0.56 6.35 -7.57
C GLY A 66 -1.42 7.39 -8.30
N THR A 67 -2.70 7.13 -8.54
CA THR A 67 -3.62 8.09 -9.16
C THR A 67 -4.43 8.81 -8.06
N PRO A 68 -4.55 10.16 -8.10
CA PRO A 68 -5.33 10.89 -7.12
C PRO A 68 -6.77 10.40 -7.01
N THR A 69 -7.29 10.37 -5.80
CA THR A 69 -8.68 9.95 -5.49
C THR A 69 -9.73 10.92 -6.06
N HIS A 70 -9.32 12.14 -6.44
CA HIS A 70 -10.17 13.16 -7.01
C HIS A 70 -9.62 13.70 -8.33
N PRO A 71 -10.37 13.60 -9.46
CA PRO A 71 -11.68 12.94 -9.58
C PRO A 71 -11.56 11.39 -9.56
N PRO A 72 -12.51 10.66 -8.94
CA PRO A 72 -12.39 9.22 -8.66
C PRO A 72 -12.44 8.32 -9.89
N GLY A 73 -12.97 8.81 -11.01
CA GLY A 73 -13.26 7.97 -12.18
C GLY A 73 -12.04 7.27 -12.78
N LYS A 74 -10.87 7.92 -12.77
CA LYS A 74 -9.66 7.34 -13.36
C LYS A 74 -9.08 6.22 -12.50
N GLN A 75 -9.09 6.39 -11.18
CA GLN A 75 -8.64 5.37 -10.22
C GLN A 75 -9.59 4.16 -10.23
N GLN A 76 -10.90 4.40 -10.23
CA GLN A 76 -11.90 3.33 -10.30
C GLN A 76 -11.79 2.50 -11.59
N ALA A 77 -11.47 3.13 -12.72
CA ALA A 77 -11.25 2.43 -13.97
C ALA A 77 -10.08 1.45 -13.89
N TYR A 78 -8.94 1.86 -13.29
CA TYR A 78 -7.82 0.96 -13.06
C TYR A 78 -8.22 -0.23 -12.19
N PHE A 79 -8.93 0.00 -11.09
CA PHE A 79 -9.34 -1.09 -10.20
C PHE A 79 -10.36 -2.04 -10.83
N ALA A 80 -11.25 -1.54 -11.68
CA ALA A 80 -12.15 -2.40 -12.47
C ALA A 80 -11.37 -3.28 -13.47
N GLU A 81 -10.34 -2.73 -14.12
CA GLU A 81 -9.44 -3.51 -15.00
C GLU A 81 -8.67 -4.58 -14.21
N VAL A 82 -8.18 -4.25 -13.01
CA VAL A 82 -7.52 -5.21 -12.10
C VAL A 82 -8.43 -6.40 -11.81
N GLU A 83 -9.66 -6.14 -11.35
CA GLU A 83 -10.62 -7.21 -11.04
C GLU A 83 -10.95 -8.05 -12.29
N HIS A 84 -11.12 -7.41 -13.44
CA HIS A 84 -11.38 -8.11 -14.70
C HIS A 84 -10.24 -9.08 -15.07
N HIS A 85 -8.99 -8.60 -15.06
CA HIS A 85 -7.83 -9.42 -15.39
C HIS A 85 -7.59 -10.56 -14.39
N LEU A 86 -7.75 -10.29 -13.08
CA LEU A 86 -7.60 -11.31 -12.05
C LEU A 86 -8.69 -12.39 -12.13
N ASN A 87 -9.93 -12.01 -12.45
CA ASN A 87 -11.02 -12.97 -12.64
C ASN A 87 -10.77 -13.86 -13.87
N TYR A 88 -10.26 -13.29 -14.97
CA TYR A 88 -9.87 -14.08 -16.14
C TYR A 88 -8.77 -15.09 -15.79
N ALA A 89 -7.70 -14.64 -15.14
CA ALA A 89 -6.60 -15.52 -14.73
C ALA A 89 -7.07 -16.61 -13.75
N LYS A 90 -7.98 -16.28 -12.82
CA LYS A 90 -8.56 -17.23 -11.85
C LYS A 90 -9.33 -18.35 -12.56
N ALA A 91 -10.14 -18.01 -13.56
CA ALA A 91 -10.84 -18.99 -14.38
C ALA A 91 -9.85 -19.90 -15.12
N ALA A 92 -8.82 -19.32 -15.75
CA ALA A 92 -7.80 -20.08 -16.46
C ALA A 92 -7.05 -21.07 -15.55
N TYR A 93 -6.59 -20.65 -14.36
CA TYR A 93 -5.91 -21.57 -13.45
C TYR A 93 -6.85 -22.65 -12.90
N SER A 94 -8.11 -22.30 -12.63
CA SER A 94 -9.11 -23.28 -12.17
C SER A 94 -9.34 -24.37 -13.21
N ASP A 95 -9.48 -24.00 -14.48
CA ASP A 95 -9.63 -24.95 -15.60
C ASP A 95 -8.42 -25.89 -15.74
N LEU A 96 -7.21 -25.39 -15.47
CA LEU A 96 -5.94 -26.08 -15.73
C LEU A 96 -5.40 -26.84 -14.50
N THR A 97 -6.10 -26.79 -13.37
CA THR A 97 -5.64 -27.37 -12.09
C THR A 97 -5.41 -28.88 -12.17
N SER A 98 -6.18 -29.60 -13.00
CA SER A 98 -5.98 -31.04 -13.22
C SER A 98 -4.66 -31.39 -13.91
N HIS A 99 -4.12 -30.47 -14.72
CA HIS A 99 -2.90 -30.66 -15.49
C HIS A 99 -1.65 -30.21 -14.72
N HIS A 100 -1.71 -29.04 -14.08
CA HIS A 100 -0.58 -28.43 -13.38
C HIS A 100 -0.98 -27.99 -11.96
N PRO A 101 -1.27 -28.92 -11.04
CA PRO A 101 -1.89 -28.61 -9.75
C PRO A 101 -1.04 -27.68 -8.87
N VAL A 102 0.28 -27.84 -8.87
CA VAL A 102 1.19 -27.00 -8.07
C VAL A 102 1.29 -25.58 -8.63
N GLU A 103 1.49 -25.45 -9.93
CA GLU A 103 1.60 -24.14 -10.59
C GLU A 103 0.27 -23.37 -10.54
N CYS A 104 -0.86 -24.04 -10.78
CA CYS A 104 -2.18 -23.44 -10.67
C CYS A 104 -2.48 -23.00 -9.24
N LYS A 105 -2.15 -23.79 -8.21
CA LYS A 105 -2.31 -23.37 -6.80
C LYS A 105 -1.47 -22.15 -6.48
N ARG A 106 -0.21 -22.10 -6.92
CA ARG A 106 0.63 -20.90 -6.75
C ARG A 106 0.06 -19.70 -7.51
N GLY A 107 -0.45 -19.90 -8.72
CA GLY A 107 -1.12 -18.86 -9.52
C GLY A 107 -2.38 -18.30 -8.84
N LEU A 108 -3.23 -19.17 -8.29
CA LEU A 108 -4.41 -18.79 -7.51
C LEU A 108 -4.03 -18.02 -6.24
N ALA A 109 -2.98 -18.44 -5.54
CA ALA A 109 -2.45 -17.72 -4.37
C ALA A 109 -1.96 -16.31 -4.74
N ASN A 110 -1.29 -16.16 -5.88
CA ASN A 110 -0.87 -14.85 -6.39
C ASN A 110 -2.07 -13.95 -6.73
N ILE A 111 -3.15 -14.50 -7.27
CA ILE A 111 -4.38 -13.75 -7.53
C ILE A 111 -5.01 -13.26 -6.23
N LEU A 112 -5.14 -14.14 -5.24
CA LEU A 112 -5.70 -13.79 -3.93
C LEU A 112 -4.85 -12.71 -3.23
N LYS A 113 -3.52 -12.79 -3.35
CA LYS A 113 -2.60 -11.75 -2.87
C LYS A 113 -2.93 -10.37 -3.46
N GLU A 114 -3.05 -10.29 -4.79
CA GLU A 114 -3.32 -9.02 -5.48
C GLU A 114 -4.73 -8.49 -5.21
N LEU A 115 -5.74 -9.37 -5.12
CA LEU A 115 -7.09 -8.98 -4.70
C LEU A 115 -7.10 -8.44 -3.27
N GLY A 116 -6.39 -9.09 -2.33
CA GLY A 116 -6.28 -8.62 -0.95
C GLY A 116 -5.59 -7.26 -0.87
N ALA A 117 -4.54 -7.03 -1.67
CA ALA A 117 -3.88 -5.73 -1.76
C ALA A 117 -4.84 -4.64 -2.27
N LEU A 118 -5.65 -4.95 -3.29
CA LEU A 118 -6.67 -4.04 -3.78
C LEU A 118 -7.73 -3.72 -2.71
N ARG A 119 -8.20 -4.73 -1.96
CA ARG A 119 -9.18 -4.53 -0.88
C ARG A 119 -8.62 -3.72 0.28
N PHE A 120 -7.36 -3.94 0.64
CA PHE A 120 -6.66 -3.15 1.64
C PHE A 120 -6.61 -1.67 1.24
N PHE A 121 -6.25 -1.38 -0.01
CA PHE A 121 -6.24 -0.01 -0.52
C PHE A 121 -7.63 0.64 -0.55
N GLN A 122 -8.68 -0.15 -0.75
CA GLN A 122 -10.07 0.30 -0.69
C GLN A 122 -10.61 0.42 0.76
N GLU A 123 -9.75 0.31 1.77
CA GLU A 123 -10.09 0.33 3.21
C GLU A 123 -11.04 -0.80 3.65
N LYS A 124 -11.10 -1.88 2.86
CA LYS A 124 -11.90 -3.09 3.14
C LYS A 124 -11.03 -4.14 3.82
N TYR A 125 -10.61 -3.84 5.05
CA TYR A 125 -9.58 -4.62 5.75
C TYR A 125 -9.99 -6.06 6.05
N ASP A 126 -11.24 -6.30 6.47
CA ASP A 126 -11.75 -7.66 6.72
C ASP A 126 -11.77 -8.53 5.45
N GLU A 127 -12.15 -7.95 4.31
CA GLU A 127 -12.10 -8.64 3.01
C GLU A 127 -10.66 -8.95 2.61
N ALA A 128 -9.73 -8.01 2.86
CA ALA A 128 -8.31 -8.19 2.55
C ALA A 128 -7.67 -9.32 3.37
N GLU A 129 -7.96 -9.37 4.68
CA GLU A 129 -7.46 -10.42 5.57
C GLU A 129 -7.95 -11.81 5.15
N SER A 130 -9.25 -11.94 4.84
CA SER A 130 -9.83 -13.19 4.35
C SER A 130 -9.13 -13.71 3.10
N LEU A 131 -8.89 -12.82 2.13
CA LEU A 131 -8.18 -13.15 0.88
C LEU A 131 -6.72 -13.55 1.13
N TRP A 132 -6.01 -12.85 2.00
CA TRP A 132 -4.62 -13.18 2.32
C TRP A 132 -4.48 -14.47 3.14
N SER A 133 -5.45 -14.77 4.00
CA SER A 133 -5.52 -16.06 4.71
C SER A 133 -5.70 -17.22 3.72
N GLU A 134 -6.62 -17.10 2.76
CA GLU A 134 -6.79 -18.10 1.70
C GLU A 134 -5.53 -18.22 0.81
N ALA A 135 -4.87 -17.10 0.49
CA ALA A 135 -3.60 -17.12 -0.23
C ALA A 135 -2.50 -17.86 0.56
N CYS A 136 -2.41 -17.62 1.87
CA CYS A 136 -1.46 -18.26 2.77
C CYS A 136 -1.62 -19.78 2.76
N LEU A 137 -2.86 -20.29 2.87
CA LEU A 137 -3.15 -21.73 2.80
C LEU A 137 -2.69 -22.34 1.47
N ASN A 138 -2.90 -21.65 0.35
CA ASN A 138 -2.45 -22.13 -0.95
C ASN A 138 -0.91 -22.14 -1.06
N TYR A 139 -0.23 -21.12 -0.54
CA TYR A 139 1.24 -21.08 -0.49
C TYR A 139 1.84 -22.17 0.40
N GLU A 140 1.23 -22.45 1.56
CA GLU A 140 1.64 -23.54 2.45
C GLU A 140 1.52 -24.90 1.75
N GLN A 141 0.43 -25.13 1.01
CA GLN A 141 0.24 -26.38 0.26
C GLN A 141 1.25 -26.59 -0.86
N VAL A 142 1.81 -25.53 -1.44
CA VAL A 142 2.85 -25.62 -2.48
C VAL A 142 4.27 -25.48 -1.91
N GLY A 143 4.43 -25.36 -0.59
CA GLY A 143 5.72 -25.26 0.10
C GLY A 143 6.44 -23.91 -0.09
N ASP A 144 5.72 -22.82 -0.35
CA ASP A 144 6.28 -21.49 -0.62
C ASP A 144 6.43 -20.67 0.67
N GLY A 145 7.42 -21.03 1.50
CA GLY A 145 7.69 -20.39 2.79
C GLY A 145 7.86 -18.86 2.73
N PRO A 146 8.62 -18.30 1.76
CA PRO A 146 8.75 -16.85 1.61
C PRO A 146 7.41 -16.15 1.34
N ALA A 147 6.56 -16.72 0.48
CA ALA A 147 5.24 -16.15 0.20
C ALA A 147 4.31 -16.22 1.42
N VAL A 148 4.37 -17.29 2.21
CA VAL A 148 3.66 -17.41 3.49
C VAL A 148 4.07 -16.31 4.47
N ALA A 149 5.38 -16.06 4.59
CA ALA A 149 5.90 -14.99 5.46
C ALA A 149 5.45 -13.61 4.98
N ASP A 150 5.41 -13.35 3.68
CA ASP A 150 4.85 -12.11 3.12
C ASP A 150 3.36 -11.95 3.50
N MET A 151 2.55 -13.01 3.38
CA MET A 151 1.12 -12.93 3.70
C MET A 151 0.90 -12.64 5.18
N ARG A 152 1.66 -13.29 6.07
CA ARG A 152 1.60 -13.04 7.52
C ARG A 152 1.91 -11.57 7.86
N LYS A 153 2.98 -11.01 7.28
CA LYS A 153 3.31 -9.59 7.47
C LYS A 153 2.20 -8.64 7.01
N ARG A 154 1.47 -8.98 5.94
CA ARG A 154 0.33 -8.18 5.47
C ARG A 154 -0.86 -8.26 6.43
N MET A 155 -1.14 -9.44 6.97
CA MET A 155 -2.19 -9.64 7.96
C MET A 155 -1.86 -8.94 9.30
N ASP A 156 -0.58 -8.95 9.73
CA ASP A 156 -0.14 -8.20 10.92
C ASP A 156 -0.43 -6.69 10.78
N LYS A 157 -0.29 -6.13 9.57
CA LYS A 157 -0.67 -4.72 9.30
C LYS A 157 -2.17 -4.49 9.41
N VAL A 158 -3.00 -5.43 8.99
CA VAL A 158 -4.47 -5.34 9.13
C VAL A 158 -4.85 -5.38 10.61
N GLN A 159 -4.26 -6.29 11.38
CA GLN A 159 -4.48 -6.35 12.82
C GLN A 159 -4.14 -5.01 13.49
N LEU A 160 -3.00 -4.41 13.16
CA LEU A 160 -2.63 -3.09 13.66
C LEU A 160 -3.67 -2.00 13.33
N VAL A 161 -4.24 -2.02 12.13
CA VAL A 161 -5.31 -1.08 11.74
C VAL A 161 -6.56 -1.29 12.60
N HIS A 162 -6.96 -2.53 12.86
CA HIS A 162 -8.08 -2.84 13.75
C HIS A 162 -7.81 -2.40 15.19
N ASP A 163 -6.61 -2.62 15.70
CA ASP A 163 -6.20 -2.22 17.05
C ASP A 163 -6.27 -0.69 17.20
N ILE A 164 -5.78 0.06 16.20
CA ILE A 164 -5.88 1.52 16.15
C ILE A 164 -7.35 1.98 16.11
N ALA A 165 -8.19 1.33 15.31
CA ALA A 165 -9.60 1.67 15.19
C ALA A 165 -10.37 1.40 16.50
N ALA A 166 -10.12 0.25 17.13
CA ALA A 166 -10.69 -0.11 18.42
C ALA A 166 -10.25 0.87 19.50
N TYR A 167 -8.96 1.20 19.55
CA TYR A 167 -8.44 2.19 20.50
C TYR A 167 -9.06 3.57 20.26
N LYS A 168 -9.16 4.03 19.01
CA LYS A 168 -9.85 5.29 18.66
C LYS A 168 -11.29 5.32 19.14
N LYS A 169 -12.03 4.23 18.98
CA LYS A 169 -13.40 4.09 19.48
C LYS A 169 -13.45 4.21 21.01
N THR A 170 -12.59 3.48 21.72
CA THR A 170 -12.53 3.56 23.19
C THR A 170 -12.08 4.93 23.72
N LEU A 171 -11.23 5.65 22.97
CA LEU A 171 -10.79 7.01 23.29
C LEU A 171 -11.94 8.01 23.16
N LEU A 172 -12.74 7.91 22.08
CA LEU A 172 -13.91 8.77 21.86
C LEU A 172 -15.02 8.53 22.90
N GLU A 173 -15.11 7.33 23.45
CA GLU A 173 -16.07 6.96 24.49
C GLU A 173 -15.63 7.40 25.91
N ARG A 174 -14.36 7.76 26.13
CA ARG A 174 -13.76 8.07 27.45
C ARG A 174 -13.36 9.55 27.58
N THR A 175 -14.30 10.47 27.37
CA THR A 175 -14.11 11.91 27.58
C THR A 175 -13.59 12.22 29.00
N GLY A 176 -12.33 12.68 29.14
CA GLY A 176 -11.72 13.06 30.42
C GLY A 176 -10.17 13.21 30.39
N ASP A 177 -9.70 14.46 30.30
CA ASP A 177 -8.41 15.07 30.68
C ASP A 177 -7.02 14.46 30.37
N ASN A 178 -6.88 13.29 29.75
CA ASN A 178 -5.57 12.81 29.23
C ASN A 178 -5.47 12.87 27.68
N HIS A 179 -6.39 13.60 27.05
CA HIS A 179 -6.63 13.59 25.59
C HIS A 179 -5.52 14.22 24.74
N GLU A 180 -4.77 15.17 25.27
CA GLU A 180 -3.73 15.86 24.50
C GLU A 180 -2.54 14.94 24.20
N ARG A 181 -2.05 14.19 25.19
CA ARG A 181 -0.88 13.31 25.03
C ARG A 181 -1.08 12.26 23.95
N ASP A 182 -2.24 11.62 23.97
CA ASP A 182 -2.54 10.55 23.04
C ASP A 182 -2.88 11.08 21.64
N ALA A 183 -3.44 12.30 21.53
CA ALA A 183 -3.64 12.97 20.25
C ALA A 183 -2.31 13.43 19.63
N LEU A 184 -1.40 13.97 20.45
CA LEU A 184 -0.07 14.38 20.04
C LEU A 184 0.79 13.19 19.65
N TRP A 185 0.69 12.06 20.35
CA TRP A 185 1.37 10.82 19.97
C TRP A 185 0.92 10.31 18.60
N LYS A 186 -0.40 10.40 18.31
CA LYS A 186 -0.93 10.01 17.00
C LYS A 186 -0.55 11.00 15.89
N ALA A 187 -0.48 12.29 16.19
CA ALA A 187 0.06 13.28 15.26
C ALA A 187 1.54 12.99 14.99
N PHE A 188 2.34 12.76 16.03
CA PHE A 188 3.75 12.41 15.95
C PHE A 188 3.98 11.20 15.03
N LEU A 189 3.26 10.09 15.25
CA LEU A 189 3.33 8.89 14.40
C LEU A 189 2.82 9.09 12.96
N LYS A 190 1.94 10.07 12.71
CA LYS A 190 1.49 10.39 11.35
C LYS A 190 2.61 11.05 10.54
N PHE A 191 3.50 11.80 11.19
CA PHE A 191 4.56 12.55 10.53
C PHE A 191 5.91 11.87 10.54
N ASP A 192 6.12 10.90 11.44
CA ASP A 192 7.20 9.92 11.40
C ASP A 192 7.02 8.98 10.19
N ARG A 193 7.61 9.35 9.05
CA ARG A 193 7.43 8.67 7.76
C ARG A 193 8.29 7.42 7.65
N ASP A 194 9.41 7.41 8.35
CA ASP A 194 10.31 6.26 8.40
C ASP A 194 9.98 5.28 9.53
N ASN A 195 9.02 5.64 10.39
CA ASN A 195 8.52 4.86 11.50
C ASN A 195 9.64 4.51 12.50
N SER A 196 10.59 5.43 12.65
CA SER A 196 11.75 5.31 13.53
C SER A 196 11.40 5.53 15.01
N GLY A 197 10.24 6.13 15.30
CA GLY A 197 9.82 6.54 16.64
C GLY A 197 10.40 7.89 17.08
N GLU A 198 11.10 8.57 16.19
CA GLU A 198 11.75 9.88 16.37
C GLU A 198 11.41 10.76 15.16
N MET A 199 11.34 12.08 15.33
CA MET A 199 11.08 13.00 14.22
C MET A 199 12.33 13.78 13.82
N ASP A 200 12.59 13.84 12.52
CA ASP A 200 13.64 14.70 11.97
C ASP A 200 13.14 16.14 11.69
N ALA A 201 14.04 17.05 11.33
CA ALA A 201 13.71 18.45 11.08
C ALA A 201 12.74 18.65 9.89
N SER A 202 12.75 17.75 8.91
CA SER A 202 11.84 17.78 7.76
C SER A 202 10.42 17.34 8.17
N GLU A 203 10.32 16.31 9.00
CA GLU A 203 9.06 15.80 9.52
C GLU A 203 8.42 16.79 10.51
N PHE A 204 9.23 17.45 11.33
CA PHE A 204 8.77 18.50 12.23
C PHE A 204 8.21 19.72 11.46
N ALA A 205 8.84 20.10 10.35
CA ALA A 205 8.35 21.17 9.47
C ALA A 205 6.99 20.83 8.81
N ALA A 206 6.79 19.56 8.46
CA ALA A 206 5.53 19.09 7.91
C ALA A 206 4.41 19.10 8.96
N LEU A 207 4.73 18.71 10.20
CA LEU A 207 3.82 18.76 11.34
C LEU A 207 3.39 20.19 11.66
N SER A 208 4.32 21.17 11.69
CA SER A 208 3.97 22.57 12.01
C SER A 208 2.98 23.16 11.01
N LEU A 209 3.13 22.83 9.72
CA LEU A 209 2.24 23.29 8.65
C LEU A 209 0.81 22.74 8.83
N GLU A 210 0.68 21.46 9.17
CA GLU A 210 -0.62 20.82 9.40
C GLU A 210 -1.32 21.33 10.66
N LEU A 211 -0.54 21.66 11.70
CA LEU A 211 -1.05 22.28 12.93
C LEU A 211 -1.47 23.76 12.74
N GLY A 212 -1.37 24.29 11.51
CA GLY A 212 -1.84 25.64 11.15
C GLY A 212 -0.82 26.74 11.42
N THR A 213 0.43 26.38 11.75
CA THR A 213 1.52 27.33 12.00
C THR A 213 2.65 27.10 10.98
N ALA A 214 2.60 27.82 9.87
CA ALA A 214 3.70 27.84 8.91
C ALA A 214 4.90 28.59 9.53
N LEU A 215 5.84 27.85 10.10
CA LEU A 215 7.09 28.36 10.62
C LEU A 215 8.11 28.52 9.48
N THR A 216 8.94 29.55 9.56
CA THR A 216 10.05 29.74 8.64
C THR A 216 11.20 28.75 8.92
N PRO A 217 12.09 28.47 7.95
CA PRO A 217 13.22 27.56 8.16
C PRO A 217 14.11 27.95 9.35
N ASP A 218 14.26 29.26 9.61
CA ASP A 218 15.04 29.77 10.73
C ASP A 218 14.32 29.54 12.08
N GLU A 219 12.99 29.73 12.12
CA GLU A 219 12.16 29.44 13.30
C GLU A 219 12.08 27.93 13.58
N ILE A 220 12.02 27.10 12.54
CA ILE A 220 12.09 25.64 12.68
C ILE A 220 13.43 25.25 13.28
N LYS A 221 14.53 25.81 12.78
CA LYS A 221 15.88 25.50 13.28
C LYS A 221 16.06 25.94 14.74
N GLU A 222 15.53 27.11 15.11
CA GLU A 222 15.55 27.60 16.48
C GLU A 222 14.68 26.74 17.41
N ALA A 223 13.46 26.39 17.00
CA ALA A 223 12.57 25.49 17.74
C ALA A 223 13.19 24.10 17.89
N PHE A 224 13.77 23.56 16.81
CA PHE A 224 14.43 22.27 16.81
C PHE A 224 15.63 22.24 17.78
N THR A 225 16.42 23.31 17.83
CA THR A 225 17.56 23.44 18.77
C THR A 225 17.10 23.53 20.23
N GLN A 226 15.89 24.03 20.49
CA GLN A 226 15.30 24.10 21.83
C GLN A 226 14.65 22.77 22.25
N LEU A 227 14.11 22.02 21.28
CA LEU A 227 13.47 20.72 21.45
C LEU A 227 14.48 19.58 21.65
N ASP A 228 15.56 19.58 20.85
CA ASP A 228 16.62 18.56 20.85
C ASP A 228 17.54 18.72 22.07
N SER A 229 17.06 18.28 23.23
CA SER A 229 17.79 18.33 24.49
C SER A 229 18.88 17.26 24.56
N SER A 230 18.73 16.18 23.79
CA SER A 230 19.69 15.09 23.69
C SER A 230 20.86 15.39 22.72
N ALA A 231 20.74 16.44 21.90
CA ALA A 231 21.68 16.88 20.86
C ALA A 231 21.99 15.80 19.81
N ASP A 232 21.02 14.93 19.54
CA ASP A 232 21.15 13.84 18.57
C ASP A 232 20.63 14.20 17.17
N ASN A 233 20.21 15.46 16.98
CA ASN A 233 19.56 16.00 15.80
C ASN A 233 18.23 15.31 15.47
N LYS A 234 17.55 14.76 16.46
CA LYS A 234 16.22 14.18 16.37
C LYS A 234 15.36 14.64 17.54
N ILE A 235 14.05 14.55 17.36
CA ILE A 235 13.10 14.88 18.42
C ILE A 235 12.38 13.60 18.81
N SER A 236 12.64 13.12 20.02
CA SER A 236 11.85 12.03 20.60
C SER A 236 10.47 12.54 21.04
N PHE A 237 9.49 11.64 21.14
CA PHE A 237 8.17 12.05 21.66
C PHE A 237 8.20 12.55 23.09
N GLY A 238 9.17 12.10 23.90
CA GLY A 238 9.36 12.63 25.25
C GLY A 238 9.74 14.11 25.24
N GLU A 239 10.65 14.50 24.35
CA GLU A 239 11.08 15.90 24.15
C GLU A 239 9.95 16.74 23.55
N PHE A 240 9.27 16.21 22.52
CA PHE A 240 8.13 16.89 21.89
C PHE A 240 6.97 17.10 22.87
N TRP A 241 6.65 16.11 23.70
CA TRP A 241 5.60 16.22 24.72
C TRP A 241 5.98 17.21 25.82
N SER A 242 7.23 17.15 26.31
CA SER A 242 7.72 18.09 27.32
C SER A 242 7.65 19.53 26.82
N TRP A 243 8.03 19.75 25.56
CA TRP A 243 7.94 21.05 24.91
C TRP A 243 6.48 21.49 24.70
N TRP A 244 5.60 20.59 24.26
CA TRP A 244 4.17 20.88 24.06
C TRP A 244 3.46 21.29 25.36
N CYS A 245 3.86 20.72 26.49
CA CYS A 245 3.31 21.06 27.81
C CYS A 245 3.90 22.34 28.43
N THR A 246 4.88 22.99 27.80
CA THR A 246 5.39 24.30 28.25
C THR A 246 4.47 25.41 27.75
N ASP A 247 4.08 26.33 28.65
CA ASP A 247 3.14 27.44 28.40
C ASP A 247 3.53 28.40 27.25
N GLU A 248 4.73 28.25 26.67
CA GLU A 248 5.28 29.12 25.64
C GLU A 248 4.63 28.94 24.26
N ILE A 249 4.11 27.75 23.92
CA ILE A 249 3.49 27.49 22.60
C ILE A 249 2.03 27.96 22.56
N GLN A 250 1.27 27.80 23.66
CA GLN A 250 -0.07 28.37 23.75
C GLN A 250 -0.02 29.92 23.71
N ALA A 251 1.04 30.53 24.23
CA ALA A 251 1.31 31.96 24.11
C ALA A 251 1.81 32.37 22.71
N PHE A 252 2.50 31.50 21.98
CA PHE A 252 2.98 31.74 20.61
C PHE A 252 1.85 31.62 19.57
N ALA A 253 0.98 30.61 19.72
CA ALA A 253 -0.20 30.42 18.87
C ALA A 253 -1.28 31.51 19.07
N ASN A 254 -1.35 32.10 20.28
CA ASN A 254 -2.26 33.22 20.59
C ASN A 254 -1.65 34.61 20.40
N LYS A 255 -0.42 34.72 19.89
CA LYS A 255 0.17 36.04 19.61
C LYS A 255 -0.56 36.67 18.43
N PRO A 256 -1.20 37.84 18.57
CA PRO A 256 -1.83 38.50 17.44
C PRO A 256 -0.75 38.83 16.41
N ARG A 257 -0.94 38.32 15.18
CA ARG A 257 -0.07 38.63 14.05
C ARG A 257 0.06 40.14 13.93
N LYS A 258 1.25 40.68 14.20
CA LYS A 258 1.56 42.08 13.89
C LYS A 258 1.46 42.23 12.37
N ALA A 259 0.48 42.99 11.93
CA ALA A 259 0.36 43.38 10.53
C ALA A 259 1.64 44.11 10.11
N ARG A 260 2.31 43.58 9.09
CA ARG A 260 3.33 44.29 8.34
C ARG A 260 3.31 43.84 6.89
#